data_AF-T1CGT7-F1
#
_entry.id   AF-T1CGT7-F1
#
_cell.length_a   1.000
_cell.length_b   1.000
_cell.length_c   1.000
_cell.angle_alpha   90.00
_cell.angle_beta   90.00
_cell.angle_gamma   90.00
#
_symmetry.space_group_name_H-M   'P 1'
#
loop_
_entity.id
_entity.type
_entity.pdbx_description
1 polymer ?
#
loop_
_entity_poly.entity_id
_entity_poly.type
_entity_poly.pdbx_seq_one_letter_code
_entity_poly.pdbx_strand_id
1 'polypeptide(L)'
;FPTTVLVHDPAGYLAANGSLTPSGAAMLYRAALAMHTTAGLASGTGPFLLGRELAPNSTSGATLSGAARYLFSNGTWAYWNLYSVASPFSDGGSAFVQALRTHAGWIVGGAAAGVVDQKAQNQVLYPELELLIVVLIGAVLGLAFRSLTYPLISLSGVYLSITATTVLLYLISNYLLHEALIYLIPLILFVILVSLGNDYTVFILSRVVEEGRRAPPLSAIPRGIGYSGAVVTSLGLILAA
;
A
#
# COMPACT_ATOMS: atom_id res chain seq x y z
N PHE A 1 3.95 14.38 8.32
CA PHE A 1 3.89 13.08 9.00
C PHE A 1 5.29 12.61 9.34
N PRO A 2 5.51 12.04 10.54
CA PRO A 2 6.84 11.67 11.01
C PRO A 2 7.41 10.49 10.20
N THR A 3 8.67 10.61 9.80
CA THR A 3 9.47 9.65 9.05
C THR A 3 10.86 9.61 9.66
N THR A 4 11.29 8.43 10.09
CA THR A 4 12.59 8.26 10.75
C THR A 4 13.63 7.89 9.72
N VAL A 5 14.81 8.52 9.78
CA VAL A 5 15.95 8.16 8.92
C VAL A 5 17.17 7.88 9.79
N LEU A 6 17.82 6.75 9.55
CA LEU A 6 19.09 6.38 10.13
C LEU A 6 20.15 6.40 9.03
N VAL A 7 21.28 7.05 9.27
CA VAL A 7 22.41 7.06 8.33
C VAL A 7 23.58 6.34 8.98
N HIS A 8 24.16 5.40 8.24
CA HIS A 8 25.32 4.64 8.66
C HIS A 8 26.61 5.24 8.11
N ASP A 9 27.61 5.41 8.98
CA ASP A 9 29.00 5.63 8.60
C ASP A 9 29.87 4.49 9.16
N PRO A 10 30.38 3.59 8.30
CA PRO A 10 31.29 2.52 8.70
C PRO A 10 32.58 3.03 9.37
N ALA A 11 33.02 4.25 9.05
CA ALA A 11 34.21 4.86 9.63
C ALA A 11 33.95 5.50 11.00
N GLY A 12 32.68 5.69 11.37
CA GLY A 12 32.27 6.34 12.61
C GLY A 12 32.32 7.87 12.57
N TYR A 13 31.34 8.49 13.21
CA TYR A 13 31.21 9.94 13.35
C TYR A 13 32.08 10.51 14.48
N LEU A 14 32.55 9.68 15.41
CA LEU A 14 33.25 10.10 16.63
C LEU A 14 34.70 9.63 16.65
N ALA A 15 35.60 10.48 17.14
CA ALA A 15 36.98 10.14 17.46
C ALA A 15 37.07 9.44 18.83
N ALA A 16 38.23 8.87 19.15
CA ALA A 16 38.47 8.15 20.41
C ALA A 16 38.25 9.00 21.68
N ASN A 17 38.35 10.32 21.55
CA ASN A 17 38.07 11.30 22.60
C ASN A 17 36.57 11.69 22.70
N GLY A 18 35.70 11.06 21.92
CA GLY A 18 34.26 11.35 21.85
C GLY A 18 33.90 12.61 21.07
N SER A 19 34.85 13.33 20.47
CA SER A 19 34.54 14.50 19.60
C SER A 19 34.18 14.06 18.18
N LEU A 20 33.36 14.85 17.48
CA LEU A 20 33.07 14.61 16.06
C LEU A 20 34.35 14.68 15.22
N THR A 21 34.53 13.70 14.33
CA THR A 21 35.62 13.72 13.34
C THR A 21 35.31 14.73 12.23
N PRO A 22 36.31 15.37 11.58
CA PRO A 22 36.05 16.27 10.45
C PRO A 22 35.33 15.58 9.29
N SER A 23 35.65 14.31 9.02
CA SER A 23 34.97 13.46 8.03
C SER A 23 33.53 13.17 8.43
N GLY A 24 33.28 12.82 9.70
CA GLY A 24 31.95 12.56 10.23
C GLY A 24 31.06 13.79 10.16
N ALA A 25 31.57 14.96 10.56
CA ALA A 25 30.86 16.23 10.45
C ALA A 25 30.50 16.56 8.99
N ALA A 26 31.43 16.36 8.05
CA ALA A 26 31.16 16.56 6.62
C ALA A 26 30.10 15.60 6.07
N MET A 27 30.08 14.34 6.52
CA MET A 27 29.07 13.36 6.13
C MET A 27 27.68 13.71 6.68
N LEU A 28 27.59 14.08 7.96
CA LEU A 28 26.33 14.51 8.57
C LEU A 28 25.78 15.77 7.89
N TYR A 29 26.65 16.70 7.50
CA TYR A 29 26.26 17.89 6.73
C TYR A 29 25.71 17.53 5.35
N ARG A 30 26.39 16.65 4.60
CA ARG A 30 25.92 16.17 3.29
C ARG A 30 24.57 15.46 3.39
N ALA A 31 24.39 14.62 4.42
CA ALA A 31 23.13 13.94 4.66
C ALA A 31 22.00 14.93 4.98
N ALA A 32 22.24 15.92 5.84
CA ALA A 32 21.28 16.95 6.16
C ALA A 32 20.88 17.79 4.93
N LEU A 33 21.85 18.12 4.06
CA LEU A 33 21.58 18.84 2.82
C LEU A 33 20.70 18.01 1.86
N ALA A 34 21.04 16.73 1.66
CA ALA A 34 20.27 15.83 0.82
C ALA A 34 18.82 15.65 1.31
N MET A 35 18.62 15.50 2.62
CA MET A 35 17.27 15.46 3.22
C MET A 35 16.51 16.77 2.99
N HIS A 36 17.17 17.92 3.17
CA HIS A 36 16.54 19.22 2.95
C HIS A 36 16.11 19.46 1.50
N THR A 37 16.90 18.96 0.54
CA THR A 37 16.58 19.03 -0.90
C THR A 37 15.53 18.01 -1.33
N THR A 38 15.12 17.09 -0.46
CA THR A 38 14.12 16.07 -0.79
C THR A 38 12.73 16.70 -0.84
N ALA A 39 12.07 16.61 -2.00
CA ALA A 39 10.74 17.16 -2.21
C ALA A 39 9.71 16.54 -1.25
N GLY A 40 8.87 17.38 -0.63
CA GLY A 40 7.84 16.93 0.30
C GLY A 40 8.25 16.97 1.78
N LEU A 41 9.48 17.41 2.10
CA LEU A 41 9.88 17.74 3.48
C LEU A 41 9.18 19.02 3.96
N ALA A 42 8.53 18.95 5.13
CA ALA A 42 7.98 20.09 5.85
C ALA A 42 8.97 20.66 6.86
N SER A 43 9.49 19.78 7.72
CA SER A 43 10.44 20.11 8.78
C SER A 43 11.20 18.85 9.19
N GLY A 44 12.23 18.97 10.02
CA GLY A 44 12.94 17.82 10.55
C GLY A 44 13.75 18.18 11.78
N THR A 45 14.20 17.18 12.51
CA THR A 45 15.15 17.29 13.61
C THR A 45 16.25 16.25 13.43
N GLY A 46 17.48 16.60 13.82
CA GLY A 46 18.63 15.74 13.68
C GLY A 46 19.92 16.44 14.10
N PRO A 47 21.10 15.82 13.88
CA PRO A 47 22.38 16.34 14.34
C PRO A 47 22.79 17.66 13.67
N PHE A 48 22.36 17.90 12.42
CA PHE A 48 22.65 19.12 11.66
C PHE A 48 21.40 19.58 10.90
N LEU A 49 21.15 20.89 10.87
CA LEU A 49 20.06 21.49 10.11
C LEU A 49 20.56 22.77 9.43
N LEU A 50 20.53 22.81 8.09
CA LEU A 50 20.97 23.97 7.28
C LEU A 50 22.41 24.44 7.58
N GLY A 51 23.34 23.52 7.87
CA GLY A 51 24.72 23.88 8.20
C GLY A 51 24.92 24.51 9.58
N ARG A 52 23.89 24.54 10.41
CA ARG A 52 24.01 24.85 11.84
C ARG A 52 23.80 23.58 12.66
N GLU A 53 24.71 23.36 13.62
CA GLU A 53 24.50 22.40 14.69
C GLU A 53 23.26 22.84 15.49
N LEU A 54 22.29 21.95 15.68
CA LEU A 54 21.09 22.24 16.50
C LEU A 54 21.38 22.24 18.01
N ALA A 55 22.65 22.17 18.40
CA ALA A 55 23.08 22.24 19.79
C ALA A 55 24.18 23.30 19.96
N PRO A 56 23.99 24.31 20.80
CA PRO A 56 25.00 25.31 21.03
C PRO A 56 26.22 24.65 21.69
N ASN A 57 27.39 24.85 21.08
CA ASN A 57 28.68 24.69 21.73
C ASN A 57 28.81 25.85 22.73
N SER A 58 28.30 25.69 23.96
CA SER A 58 28.66 26.62 25.02
C SER A 58 30.14 26.40 25.33
N THR A 59 30.92 27.43 25.08
CA THR A 59 32.33 27.57 25.42
C THR A 59 32.63 27.01 26.82
N SER A 60 33.72 26.24 26.91
CA SER A 60 34.32 25.64 28.13
C SER A 60 33.85 24.22 28.46
N GLY A 61 34.43 23.23 27.78
CA GLY A 61 34.28 21.81 28.13
C GLY A 61 33.82 20.96 26.95
N ALA A 62 34.72 20.13 26.42
CA ALA A 62 34.44 19.19 25.34
C ALA A 62 33.51 18.06 25.81
N THR A 63 32.20 18.32 25.89
CA THR A 63 31.17 17.31 26.19
C THR A 63 29.99 17.46 25.24
N LEU A 64 29.97 16.63 24.18
CA LEU A 64 28.79 16.05 23.50
C LEU A 64 27.47 16.88 23.56
N SER A 65 27.43 18.12 23.07
CA SER A 65 26.33 19.03 23.49
C SER A 65 24.97 18.84 22.78
N GLY A 66 24.92 18.28 21.56
CA GLY A 66 23.61 17.79 21.09
C GLY A 66 23.50 17.09 19.74
N ALA A 67 24.49 17.19 18.84
CA ALA A 67 24.58 16.24 17.72
C ALA A 67 24.77 14.79 18.23
N ALA A 68 25.55 14.64 19.31
CA ALA A 68 25.78 13.37 20.00
C ALA A 68 24.50 12.69 20.52
N ARG A 69 23.44 13.45 20.82
CA ARG A 69 22.14 12.89 21.25
C ARG A 69 21.44 12.13 20.13
N TYR A 70 21.84 12.37 18.89
CA TYR A 70 21.32 11.71 17.70
C TYR A 70 22.29 10.64 17.18
N LEU A 71 23.43 10.43 17.83
CA LEU A 71 24.40 9.40 17.46
C LEU A 71 24.23 8.18 18.38
N PHE A 72 24.29 6.99 17.81
CA PHE A 72 24.14 5.73 18.55
C PHE A 72 25.07 4.65 18.01
N SER A 73 25.10 3.48 18.68
CA SER A 73 25.98 2.36 18.33
C SER A 73 27.46 2.78 18.25
N ASN A 74 27.98 3.38 19.32
CA ASN A 74 29.35 3.93 19.40
C ASN A 74 29.67 5.01 18.34
N GLY A 75 28.64 5.71 17.86
CA GLY A 75 28.80 6.82 16.92
C GLY A 75 28.94 6.38 15.47
N THR A 76 28.55 5.16 15.09
CA THR A 76 28.51 4.74 13.67
C THR A 76 27.18 5.04 12.99
N TRP A 77 26.14 5.33 13.77
CA TRP A 77 24.83 5.67 13.24
C TRP A 77 24.34 7.02 13.73
N ALA A 78 23.66 7.72 12.84
CA ALA A 78 23.04 9.01 13.11
C ALA A 78 21.53 8.97 12.83
N TYR A 79 20.75 9.63 13.68
CA TYR A 79 19.29 9.63 13.68
C TYR A 79 18.72 10.98 13.23
N TRP A 80 17.73 10.95 12.34
CA TRP A 80 16.89 12.09 11.97
C TRP A 80 15.42 11.72 12.09
N ASN A 81 14.62 12.69 12.52
CA ASN A 81 13.17 12.63 12.45
C ASN A 81 12.67 13.72 11.48
N LEU A 82 12.18 13.29 10.33
CA LEU A 82 11.71 14.15 9.25
C LEU A 82 10.18 14.18 9.25
N TYR A 83 9.59 15.33 8.96
CA TYR A 83 8.16 15.51 8.86
C TYR A 83 7.82 15.83 7.41
N SER A 84 7.08 14.94 6.74
CA SER A 84 6.57 15.17 5.39
C SER A 84 5.32 16.07 5.39
N VAL A 85 5.08 16.84 4.33
CA VAL A 85 3.78 17.50 4.12
C VAL A 85 2.70 16.51 3.64
N ALA A 86 3.11 15.46 2.92
CA ALA A 86 2.21 14.49 2.31
C ALA A 86 1.83 13.35 3.26
N SER A 87 0.58 12.88 3.15
CA SER A 87 0.03 11.72 3.87
C SER A 87 0.86 10.45 3.62
N PRO A 88 1.06 9.57 4.62
CA PRO A 88 1.74 8.29 4.44
C PRO A 88 1.07 7.37 3.42
N PHE A 89 -0.23 7.56 3.21
CA PHE A 89 -1.05 6.76 2.30
C PHE A 89 -1.16 7.36 0.89
N SER A 90 -0.58 8.55 0.66
CA SER A 90 -0.59 9.17 -0.66
C SER A 90 0.67 8.85 -1.45
N ASP A 91 0.59 9.04 -2.78
CA ASP A 91 1.74 8.87 -3.66
C ASP A 91 2.88 9.83 -3.31
N GLY A 92 2.55 11.05 -2.85
CA GLY A 92 3.55 12.01 -2.37
C GLY A 92 4.32 11.52 -1.14
N GLY A 93 3.64 10.87 -0.18
CA GLY A 93 4.31 10.30 1.00
C GLY A 93 5.18 9.10 0.64
N SER A 94 4.71 8.25 -0.28
CA SER A 94 5.47 7.12 -0.79
C SER A 94 6.71 7.57 -1.57
N ALA A 95 6.56 8.58 -2.44
CA ALA A 95 7.66 9.15 -3.23
C ALA A 95 8.73 9.80 -2.33
N PHE A 96 8.32 10.49 -1.26
CA PHE A 96 9.24 11.06 -0.28
C PHE A 96 10.14 9.98 0.35
N VAL A 97 9.55 8.87 0.82
CA VAL A 97 10.31 7.76 1.39
C VAL A 97 11.23 7.12 0.35
N GLN A 98 10.73 6.89 -0.87
CA GLN A 98 11.53 6.30 -1.93
C GLN A 98 12.74 7.18 -2.30
N ALA A 99 12.55 8.51 -2.35
CA ALA A 99 13.62 9.46 -2.60
C ALA A 99 14.72 9.37 -1.51
N LEU A 100 14.34 9.27 -0.23
CA LEU A 100 15.30 9.08 0.86
C LEU A 100 16.05 7.75 0.74
N ARG A 101 15.35 6.65 0.38
CA ARG A 101 15.92 5.32 0.21
C ARG A 101 16.88 5.17 -0.98
N THR A 102 16.94 6.14 -1.90
CA THR A 102 17.95 6.13 -2.98
C THR A 102 19.38 6.30 -2.47
N HIS A 103 19.55 6.82 -1.24
CA HIS A 103 20.85 7.05 -0.64
C HIS A 103 21.37 5.76 0.03
N ALA A 104 22.49 5.24 -0.47
CA ALA A 104 23.12 4.06 0.09
C ALA A 104 23.51 4.27 1.57
N GLY A 105 23.26 3.26 2.41
CA GLY A 105 23.53 3.32 3.85
C GLY A 105 22.48 4.07 4.67
N TRP A 106 21.37 4.50 4.05
CA TRP A 106 20.25 5.10 4.76
C TRP A 106 19.16 4.06 5.01
N ILE A 107 18.68 3.99 6.25
CA ILE A 107 17.51 3.18 6.63
C ILE A 107 16.37 4.14 6.94
N VAL A 108 15.26 3.97 6.23
CA VAL A 108 14.08 4.84 6.36
C VAL A 108 12.93 4.05 6.95
N GLY A 109 12.39 4.55 8.06
CA GLY A 109 11.28 3.99 8.81
C GLY A 109 10.16 4.99 9.06
N GLY A 110 9.16 4.60 9.85
CA GLY A 110 7.95 5.38 10.11
C GLY A 110 6.76 4.89 9.28
N ALA A 111 5.61 5.56 9.45
CA ALA A 111 4.35 5.09 8.88
C ALA A 111 4.39 4.99 7.34
N ALA A 112 4.94 6.00 6.66
CA ALA A 112 5.04 6.01 5.20
C ALA A 112 5.97 4.91 4.68
N ALA A 113 7.06 4.63 5.39
CA ALA A 113 7.97 3.54 5.06
C ALA A 113 7.29 2.18 5.19
N GLY A 114 6.52 1.97 6.27
CA GLY A 114 5.73 0.76 6.45
C GLY A 114 4.68 0.57 5.34
N VAL A 115 4.02 1.65 4.90
CA VAL A 115 3.08 1.59 3.77
C VAL A 115 3.78 1.20 2.47
N VAL A 116 4.96 1.77 2.19
CA VAL A 116 5.76 1.42 1.01
C VAL A 116 6.19 -0.05 1.04
N ASP A 117 6.66 -0.53 2.20
CA ASP A 117 7.10 -1.92 2.38
C ASP A 117 5.95 -2.90 2.24
N GLN A 118 4.80 -2.59 2.83
CA GLN A 118 3.59 -3.39 2.72
C GLN A 118 3.07 -3.41 1.27
N LYS A 119 3.06 -2.26 0.58
CA LYS A 119 2.68 -2.19 -0.84
C LYS A 119 3.60 -3.06 -1.70
N ALA A 120 4.91 -3.05 -1.45
CA ALA A 120 5.87 -3.86 -2.18
C ALA A 120 5.65 -5.37 -1.96
N GLN A 121 5.42 -5.82 -0.72
CA GLN A 121 5.10 -7.23 -0.43
C GLN A 121 3.78 -7.65 -1.08
N ASN A 122 2.76 -6.80 -0.99
CA ASN A 122 1.43 -7.06 -1.54
C ASN A 122 1.43 -7.17 -3.07
N GLN A 123 2.30 -6.42 -3.76
CA GLN A 123 2.43 -6.51 -5.23
C GLN A 123 2.88 -7.90 -5.71
N VAL A 124 3.57 -8.66 -4.86
CA VAL A 124 3.96 -10.05 -5.17
C VAL A 124 2.90 -11.04 -4.71
N LEU A 125 2.42 -10.90 -3.47
CA LEU A 125 1.48 -11.87 -2.88
C LEU A 125 0.08 -11.81 -3.48
N TYR A 126 -0.41 -10.62 -3.85
CA TYR A 126 -1.79 -10.46 -4.31
C TYR A 126 -2.07 -11.18 -5.63
N PRO A 127 -1.24 -11.03 -6.70
CA PRO A 127 -1.46 -11.77 -7.94
C PRO A 127 -1.38 -13.29 -7.75
N GLU A 128 -0.52 -13.79 -6.87
CA GLU A 128 -0.41 -15.22 -6.55
C GLU A 128 -1.68 -15.75 -5.88
N LEU A 129 -2.21 -15.01 -4.90
CA LEU A 129 -3.47 -15.36 -4.22
C LEU A 129 -4.66 -15.24 -5.16
N GLU A 130 -4.71 -14.19 -5.97
CA GLU A 130 -5.75 -13.98 -6.98
C GLU A 130 -5.80 -15.15 -7.96
N LEU A 131 -4.64 -15.53 -8.52
CA LEU A 131 -4.55 -16.68 -9.44
C LEU A 131 -5.00 -17.97 -8.75
N LEU A 132 -4.55 -18.23 -7.52
CA LEU A 132 -4.96 -19.40 -6.76
C LEU A 132 -6.48 -19.45 -6.56
N ILE A 133 -7.10 -18.34 -6.15
CA ILE A 133 -8.54 -18.24 -5.93
C ILE A 133 -9.31 -18.48 -7.24
N VAL A 134 -8.89 -17.85 -8.33
CA VAL A 134 -9.53 -18.01 -9.65
C VAL A 134 -9.45 -19.45 -10.13
N VAL A 135 -8.29 -20.09 -9.99
CA VAL A 135 -8.09 -21.49 -10.38
C VAL A 135 -8.97 -22.41 -9.52
N LEU A 136 -9.03 -22.20 -8.21
CA LEU A 136 -9.85 -23.01 -7.30
C LEU A 136 -11.35 -22.85 -7.59
N ILE A 137 -11.83 -21.62 -7.76
CA ILE A 137 -13.23 -21.36 -8.13
C ILE A 137 -13.53 -22.00 -9.49
N GLY A 138 -12.67 -21.79 -10.49
CA GLY A 138 -12.81 -22.38 -11.82
C GLY A 138 -12.87 -23.91 -11.77
N ALA A 139 -12.02 -24.55 -10.96
CA ALA A 139 -12.00 -25.99 -10.78
C ALA A 139 -13.29 -26.50 -10.10
N VAL A 140 -13.71 -25.89 -8.99
CA VAL A 140 -14.92 -26.28 -8.27
C VAL A 140 -16.16 -26.14 -9.16
N LEU A 141 -16.30 -25.01 -9.87
CA LEU A 141 -17.41 -24.79 -10.79
C LEU A 141 -17.37 -25.73 -11.99
N GLY A 142 -16.19 -25.96 -12.56
CA GLY A 142 -15.99 -26.91 -13.65
C GLY A 142 -16.40 -28.34 -13.26
N LEU A 143 -16.10 -28.75 -12.03
CA LEU A 143 -16.52 -30.03 -11.48
C LEU A 143 -18.03 -30.08 -11.19
N ALA A 144 -18.58 -29.04 -10.56
CA ALA A 144 -20.00 -28.98 -10.18
C ALA A 144 -20.93 -29.02 -11.40
N PHE A 145 -20.59 -28.27 -12.45
CA PHE A 145 -21.39 -28.20 -13.66
C PHE A 145 -20.92 -29.15 -14.77
N ARG A 146 -19.81 -29.88 -14.57
CA ARG A 146 -19.18 -30.78 -15.56
C ARG A 146 -18.93 -30.10 -16.91
N SER A 147 -18.65 -28.80 -16.90
CA SER A 147 -18.44 -27.99 -18.10
C SER A 147 -17.61 -26.75 -17.76
N LEU A 148 -16.68 -26.41 -18.66
CA LEU A 148 -15.81 -25.24 -18.53
C LEU A 148 -16.50 -23.93 -18.93
N THR A 149 -17.66 -24.01 -19.61
CA THR A 149 -18.39 -22.81 -20.04
C THR A 149 -18.94 -22.04 -18.86
N TYR A 150 -19.45 -22.73 -17.84
CA TYR A 150 -20.02 -22.11 -16.64
C TYR A 150 -18.99 -21.33 -15.80
N PRO A 151 -17.80 -21.87 -15.45
CA PRO A 151 -16.78 -21.09 -14.76
C PRO A 151 -16.30 -19.89 -15.59
N LEU A 152 -16.17 -20.03 -16.91
CA LEU A 152 -15.76 -18.91 -17.77
C LEU A 152 -16.78 -17.77 -17.76
N ILE A 153 -18.08 -18.09 -17.86
CA ILE A 153 -19.14 -17.08 -17.78
C ILE A 153 -19.13 -16.41 -16.39
N SER A 154 -19.00 -17.19 -15.32
CA SER A 154 -19.01 -16.68 -13.94
C SER A 154 -17.82 -15.75 -13.67
N LEU A 155 -16.61 -16.25 -13.90
CA LEU A 155 -15.38 -15.50 -13.65
C LEU A 155 -15.30 -14.25 -14.51
N SER A 156 -15.64 -14.32 -15.80
CA SER A 156 -15.62 -13.14 -16.68
C SER A 156 -16.61 -12.06 -16.24
N GLY A 157 -17.84 -12.43 -15.87
CA GLY A 157 -18.83 -11.49 -15.37
C GLY A 157 -18.40 -10.81 -14.07
N VAL A 158 -17.85 -11.59 -13.14
CA VAL A 158 -17.34 -11.09 -11.86
C VAL A 158 -16.15 -10.15 -12.05
N TYR A 159 -15.19 -10.50 -12.90
CA TYR A 159 -14.04 -9.65 -13.22
C TYR A 159 -14.44 -8.34 -13.90
N LEU A 160 -15.43 -8.39 -14.79
CA LEU A 160 -15.99 -7.20 -15.41
C LEU A 160 -16.65 -6.30 -14.36
N SER A 161 -17.37 -6.88 -13.40
CA SER A 161 -17.93 -6.14 -12.27
C SER A 161 -16.85 -5.52 -11.38
N ILE A 162 -15.82 -6.27 -10.99
CA ILE A 162 -14.69 -5.77 -10.18
C ILE A 162 -14.01 -4.60 -10.87
N THR A 163 -13.73 -4.75 -12.16
CA THR A 163 -13.09 -3.71 -12.96
C THR A 163 -13.97 -2.47 -13.04
N ALA A 164 -15.26 -2.63 -13.35
CA ALA A 164 -16.21 -1.53 -13.42
C ALA A 164 -16.33 -0.79 -12.08
N THR A 165 -16.47 -1.52 -10.97
CA THR A 165 -16.56 -0.93 -9.63
C THR A 165 -15.27 -0.22 -9.25
N THR A 166 -14.10 -0.82 -9.52
CA THR A 166 -12.80 -0.21 -9.20
C THR A 166 -12.56 1.07 -9.99
N VAL A 167 -12.87 1.06 -11.30
CA VAL A 167 -12.77 2.25 -12.15
C VAL A 167 -13.74 3.33 -11.67
N LEU A 168 -15.00 2.99 -11.40
CA LEU A 168 -15.97 3.96 -10.91
C LEU A 168 -15.55 4.57 -9.57
N LEU A 169 -15.05 3.74 -8.64
CA LEU A 169 -14.57 4.20 -7.35
C LEU A 169 -13.34 5.10 -7.49
N TYR A 170 -12.41 4.76 -8.39
CA TYR A 170 -11.27 5.61 -8.72
C TYR A 170 -11.73 6.96 -9.28
N LEU A 171 -12.70 6.97 -10.19
CA LEU A 171 -13.24 8.21 -10.76
C LEU A 171 -13.89 9.08 -9.68
N ILE A 172 -14.71 8.49 -8.80
CA ILE A 172 -15.37 9.22 -7.71
C ILE A 172 -14.33 9.77 -6.73
N SER A 173 -13.36 8.95 -6.33
CA SER A 173 -12.33 9.34 -5.37
C SER A 173 -11.48 10.47 -5.92
N ASN A 174 -10.99 10.35 -7.15
CA ASN A 174 -10.05 11.29 -7.74
C ASN A 174 -10.72 12.59 -8.21
N TYR A 175 -11.91 12.52 -8.82
CA TYR A 175 -12.55 13.68 -9.44
C TYR A 175 -13.65 14.33 -8.60
N LEU A 176 -14.28 13.58 -7.70
CA LEU A 176 -15.36 14.10 -6.85
C LEU A 176 -14.86 14.42 -5.45
N LEU A 177 -14.17 13.46 -4.83
CA LEU A 177 -13.71 13.57 -3.44
C LEU A 177 -12.33 14.22 -3.33
N HIS A 178 -11.54 14.25 -4.41
CA HIS A 178 -10.16 14.74 -4.42
C HIS A 178 -9.25 14.02 -3.40
N GLU A 179 -9.56 12.75 -3.15
CA GLU A 179 -8.86 11.90 -2.19
C GLU A 179 -8.26 10.69 -2.90
N ALA A 180 -7.10 10.23 -2.43
CA ALA A 180 -6.46 9.03 -2.95
C ALA A 180 -7.10 7.78 -2.35
N LEU A 181 -7.37 6.77 -3.18
CA LEU A 181 -7.76 5.47 -2.68
C LEU A 181 -6.59 4.83 -1.93
N ILE A 182 -6.86 4.32 -0.73
CA ILE A 182 -5.87 3.52 -0.01
C ILE A 182 -5.57 2.25 -0.81
N TYR A 183 -4.31 1.81 -0.77
CA TYR A 183 -3.81 0.67 -1.54
C TYR A 183 -4.53 -0.67 -1.26
N LEU A 184 -5.33 -0.74 -0.18
CA LEU A 184 -6.08 -1.92 0.23
C LEU A 184 -7.44 -2.05 -0.48
N ILE A 185 -7.99 -0.96 -1.00
CA ILE A 185 -9.32 -0.94 -1.63
C ILE A 185 -9.46 -1.96 -2.77
N PRO A 186 -8.51 -2.06 -3.73
CA PRO A 186 -8.64 -3.05 -4.81
C PRO A 186 -8.67 -4.49 -4.29
N LEU A 187 -7.89 -4.81 -3.25
CA LEU A 187 -7.92 -6.14 -2.63
C LEU A 187 -9.29 -6.41 -1.99
N ILE A 188 -9.81 -5.45 -1.23
CA ILE A 188 -11.11 -5.60 -0.56
C ILE A 188 -12.22 -5.81 -1.60
N LEU A 189 -12.23 -4.99 -2.65
CA LEU A 189 -13.18 -5.15 -3.76
C LEU A 189 -13.05 -6.51 -4.42
N PHE A 190 -11.83 -6.96 -4.71
CA PHE A 190 -11.59 -8.28 -5.26
C PHE A 190 -12.17 -9.38 -4.35
N VAL A 191 -11.79 -9.42 -3.08
CA VAL A 191 -12.23 -10.48 -2.15
C VAL A 191 -13.74 -10.48 -1.99
N ILE A 192 -14.37 -9.32 -1.79
CA ILE A 192 -15.82 -9.22 -1.58
C ILE A 192 -16.58 -9.59 -2.86
N LEU A 193 -16.21 -9.01 -4.01
CA LEU A 193 -16.93 -9.20 -5.26
C LEU A 193 -16.66 -10.57 -5.88
N VAL A 194 -15.46 -11.15 -5.72
CA VAL A 194 -15.20 -12.53 -6.15
C VAL A 194 -16.01 -13.52 -5.32
N SER A 195 -16.04 -13.33 -4.00
CA SER A 195 -16.77 -14.24 -3.11
C SER A 195 -18.27 -14.19 -3.37
N LEU A 196 -18.87 -13.00 -3.27
CA LEU A 196 -20.31 -12.84 -3.43
C LEU A 196 -20.75 -12.97 -4.90
N GLY A 197 -19.97 -12.42 -5.83
CA GLY A 197 -20.32 -12.39 -7.25
C GLY A 197 -20.36 -13.77 -7.88
N ASN A 198 -19.45 -14.67 -7.50
CA ASN A 198 -19.51 -16.05 -7.97
C ASN A 198 -20.69 -16.81 -7.35
N ASP A 199 -20.96 -16.64 -6.05
CA ASP A 199 -22.11 -17.27 -5.40
C ASP A 199 -23.44 -16.89 -6.06
N TYR A 200 -23.63 -15.60 -6.36
CA TYR A 200 -24.83 -15.11 -7.04
C TYR A 200 -24.93 -15.59 -8.48
N THR A 201 -23.80 -15.57 -9.21
CA THR A 201 -23.79 -16.03 -10.59
C THR A 201 -24.15 -17.51 -10.66
N VAL A 202 -23.60 -18.34 -9.77
CA VAL A 202 -23.92 -19.76 -9.66
C VAL A 202 -25.38 -19.98 -9.30
N PHE A 203 -25.92 -19.22 -8.34
CA PHE A 203 -27.32 -19.33 -7.95
C PHE A 203 -28.26 -19.06 -9.13
N ILE A 204 -28.06 -17.95 -9.85
CA ILE A 204 -28.86 -17.61 -11.04
C ILE A 204 -28.69 -18.66 -12.14
N LEU A 205 -27.44 -19.05 -12.41
CA LEU A 205 -27.10 -19.97 -13.49
C LEU A 205 -27.65 -21.37 -13.24
N SER A 206 -27.60 -21.84 -11.99
CA SER A 206 -28.20 -23.12 -11.60
C SER A 206 -29.71 -23.14 -11.88
N ARG A 207 -30.40 -22.02 -11.62
CA ARG A 207 -31.83 -21.90 -11.88
C ARG A 207 -32.14 -21.84 -13.37
N VAL A 208 -31.35 -21.10 -14.14
CA VAL A 208 -31.46 -21.07 -15.61
C VAL A 208 -31.25 -22.46 -16.20
N VAL A 209 -30.29 -23.23 -15.70
CA VAL A 209 -30.04 -24.61 -16.15
C VAL A 209 -31.21 -25.53 -15.77
N GLU A 210 -31.78 -25.38 -14.57
CA GLU A 210 -32.95 -26.15 -14.15
C GLU A 210 -34.17 -25.90 -15.06
N GLU A 211 -34.48 -24.62 -15.33
CA GLU A 211 -35.56 -24.24 -16.25
C GLU A 211 -35.26 -24.68 -17.69
N GLY A 212 -33.99 -24.67 -18.11
CA GLY A 212 -33.54 -25.12 -19.43
C GLY A 212 -33.75 -26.62 -19.68
N ARG A 213 -33.90 -27.43 -18.62
CA ARG A 213 -34.31 -28.84 -18.74
C ARG A 213 -35.80 -29.00 -19.07
N ARG A 214 -36.62 -28.00 -18.76
CA ARG A 214 -38.08 -28.03 -18.93
C ARG A 214 -38.55 -27.22 -20.13
N ALA A 215 -37.76 -26.26 -20.59
CA ALA A 215 -38.15 -25.31 -21.61
C ALA A 215 -36.99 -24.85 -22.50
N PRO A 216 -37.26 -24.40 -23.74
CA PRO A 216 -36.22 -23.91 -24.63
C PRO A 216 -35.51 -22.66 -24.07
N PRO A 217 -34.23 -22.41 -24.42
CA PRO A 217 -33.39 -21.36 -23.84
C PRO A 217 -34.02 -19.97 -23.81
N LEU A 218 -34.69 -19.58 -24.89
CA LEU A 218 -35.39 -18.29 -25.03
C LEU A 218 -36.44 -18.03 -23.93
N SER A 219 -36.98 -19.10 -23.35
CA SER A 219 -37.97 -19.03 -22.28
C SER A 219 -37.41 -19.43 -20.91
N ALA A 220 -36.33 -20.22 -20.88
CA ALA A 220 -35.69 -20.69 -19.65
C ALA A 220 -34.84 -19.59 -18.99
N ILE A 221 -34.11 -18.81 -19.78
CA ILE A 221 -33.25 -17.71 -19.29
C ILE A 221 -34.08 -16.66 -18.52
N PRO A 222 -35.10 -16.02 -19.12
CA PRO A 222 -35.87 -14.99 -18.41
C PRO A 222 -36.63 -15.56 -17.20
N ARG A 223 -37.08 -16.82 -17.24
CA ARG A 223 -37.70 -17.48 -16.08
C ARG A 223 -36.70 -17.68 -14.94
N GLY A 224 -35.53 -18.25 -15.24
CA GLY A 224 -34.48 -18.47 -14.25
C GLY A 224 -34.01 -17.17 -13.60
N ILE A 225 -33.78 -16.14 -14.42
CA ILE A 225 -33.39 -14.81 -13.92
C ILE A 225 -34.51 -14.15 -13.12
N GLY A 226 -35.78 -14.25 -13.57
CA GLY A 226 -36.90 -13.63 -12.87
C GLY A 226 -37.09 -14.14 -11.44
N TYR A 227 -36.92 -15.45 -11.22
CA TYR A 227 -37.03 -16.03 -9.88
C TYR A 227 -35.82 -15.71 -8.99
N SER A 228 -34.61 -15.88 -9.52
CA SER A 228 -33.39 -15.74 -8.72
C SER A 228 -32.93 -14.28 -8.56
N GLY A 229 -33.23 -13.43 -9.55
CA GLY A 229 -32.77 -12.04 -9.60
C GLY A 229 -33.35 -11.18 -8.49
N ALA A 230 -34.62 -11.38 -8.12
CA ALA A 230 -35.24 -10.66 -7.02
C ALA A 230 -34.57 -10.98 -5.67
N VAL A 231 -34.21 -12.26 -5.45
CA VAL A 231 -33.50 -12.70 -4.24
C VAL A 231 -32.10 -12.09 -4.18
N VAL A 232 -31.34 -12.18 -5.28
CA VAL A 232 -29.97 -11.63 -5.36
C VAL A 232 -29.98 -10.10 -5.19
N THR A 233 -30.93 -9.39 -5.81
CA THR A 233 -31.06 -7.94 -5.68
C THR A 233 -31.41 -7.55 -4.24
N SER A 234 -32.30 -8.30 -3.58
CA SER A 234 -32.67 -8.05 -2.18
C SER A 234 -31.48 -8.24 -1.24
N LEU A 235 -30.68 -9.30 -1.44
CA LEU A 235 -29.44 -9.51 -0.67
C LEU A 235 -28.42 -8.39 -0.91
N GLY A 236 -28.30 -7.92 -2.15
CA GLY A 236 -27.45 -6.77 -2.49
C GLY A 236 -27.86 -5.49 -1.77
N LEU A 237 -29.17 -5.21 -1.69
CA LEU A 237 -29.69 -4.06 -0.95
C LEU A 237 -29.45 -4.19 0.56
N ILE A 238 -29.59 -5.40 1.13
CA ILE A 238 -29.30 -5.66 2.54
C ILE A 238 -27.81 -5.42 2.84
N LEU A 239 -26.91 -5.81 1.94
CA LEU A 239 -25.47 -5.59 2.10
C LEU A 239 -25.10 -4.10 2.00
N ALA A 240 -25.84 -3.33 1.19
CA ALA A 240 -25.56 -1.92 0.95
C ALA A 240 -26.10 -0.98 2.04
N ALA A 241 -27.11 -1.40 2.79
CA ALA A 241 -27.76 -0.64 3.86
C ALA A 241 -26.97 -0.71 5.18
#